data_AF-A0A1Y2VNW1-F1
#
_entry.id   AF-A0A1Y2VNW1-F1
#
_cell.length_a   1.000
_cell.length_b   1.000
_cell.length_c   1.000
_cell.angle_alpha   90.00
_cell.angle_beta   90.00
_cell.angle_gamma   90.00
#
_symmetry.space_group_name_H-M   'P 1'
#
loop_
_entity.id
_entity.type
_entity.pdbx_description
1 polymer ?
#
loop_
_entity_poly.entity_id
_entity_poly.type
_entity_poly.pdbx_seq_one_letter_code
_entity_poly.pdbx_strand_id
1 'polypeptide(L)'
;MERGIRLIGNGQAPVHKYWDDLLKMIQDGELDPLQMLSHRVHVEDLDKVYTKFEKREDHMQKVFVETKFSLPACEGSPKLTRY
;
A
#
# COMPACT_ATOMS: atom_id res chain seq x y z
N MET A 1 -21.15 17.47 -26.36
CA MET A 1 -21.30 16.21 -25.59
C MET A 1 -21.82 15.12 -26.55
N GLU A 2 -21.03 14.70 -27.55
CA GLU A 2 -21.59 14.11 -28.80
C GLU A 2 -21.25 12.63 -29.07
N ARG A 3 -20.44 11.97 -28.23
CA ARG A 3 -20.10 10.53 -28.40
C ARG A 3 -20.80 9.59 -27.41
N GLY A 4 -21.60 10.11 -26.48
CA GLY A 4 -22.28 9.30 -25.46
C GLY A 4 -21.37 8.61 -24.42
N ILE A 5 -20.07 8.87 -24.43
CA ILE A 5 -19.11 8.27 -23.49
C ILE A 5 -19.23 8.93 -22.11
N ARG A 6 -19.33 8.10 -21.06
CA ARG A 6 -19.30 8.53 -19.65
C ARG A 6 -18.08 7.95 -18.94
N LEU A 7 -17.41 8.79 -18.17
CA LEU A 7 -16.34 8.39 -17.27
C LEU A 7 -16.93 8.29 -15.86
N ILE A 8 -17.16 7.08 -15.37
CA ILE A 8 -17.79 6.81 -14.06
C ILE A 8 -16.75 6.15 -13.14
N GLY A 9 -16.66 6.60 -11.89
CA GLY A 9 -15.71 6.06 -10.91
C GLY A 9 -14.33 6.74 -10.90
N ASN A 10 -14.18 7.89 -11.55
CA ASN A 10 -12.97 8.71 -11.47
C ASN A 10 -13.09 9.77 -10.36
N GLY A 11 -11.94 10.14 -9.79
CA GLY A 11 -11.85 11.06 -8.65
C GLY A 11 -11.06 10.44 -7.51
N GLN A 12 -11.10 11.10 -6.36
CA GLN A 12 -10.52 10.55 -5.13
C GLN A 12 -11.37 9.36 -4.65
N ALA A 13 -10.70 8.32 -4.15
CA ALA A 13 -11.39 7.16 -3.60
C ALA A 13 -12.20 7.57 -2.36
N PRO A 14 -13.53 7.28 -2.30
CA PRO A 14 -14.35 7.64 -1.15
C PRO A 14 -14.15 6.65 0.00
N VAL A 15 -12.97 6.70 0.65
CA VAL A 15 -12.53 5.72 1.66
C VAL A 15 -13.58 5.52 2.76
N HIS A 16 -14.14 6.61 3.31
CA HIS A 16 -15.16 6.54 4.36
C HIS A 16 -16.42 5.75 3.97
N LYS A 17 -16.72 5.62 2.68
CA LYS A 17 -17.87 4.86 2.20
C LYS A 17 -17.64 3.34 2.23
N TYR A 18 -16.39 2.89 2.07
CA TYR A 18 -16.08 1.48 1.82
C TYR A 18 -15.14 0.85 2.84
N TRP A 19 -14.50 1.62 3.72
CA TRP A 19 -13.45 1.10 4.59
C TRP A 19 -13.93 0.03 5.57
N ASP A 20 -15.15 0.14 6.11
CA ASP A 20 -15.73 -0.85 7.03
C ASP A 20 -15.92 -2.22 6.35
N ASP A 21 -16.51 -2.23 5.15
CA ASP A 21 -16.72 -3.44 4.36
C ASP A 21 -15.39 -4.09 3.97
N LEU A 22 -14.43 -3.28 3.51
CA LEU A 22 -13.09 -3.74 3.14
C LEU A 22 -12.32 -4.30 4.35
N LEU A 23 -12.44 -3.65 5.51
CA LEU A 23 -11.85 -4.15 6.76
C LEU A 23 -12.46 -5.51 7.13
N LYS A 24 -13.78 -5.65 7.01
CA LYS A 24 -14.47 -6.91 7.27
C LYS A 24 -13.99 -8.02 6.34
N MET A 25 -13.84 -7.75 5.04
CA MET A 25 -13.29 -8.73 4.08
C MET A 25 -11.86 -9.17 4.42
N ILE A 26 -11.03 -8.26 4.93
CA ILE A 26 -9.68 -8.59 5.41
C ILE A 26 -9.75 -9.49 6.65
N GLN A 27 -10.62 -9.16 7.61
CA GLN A 27 -10.80 -9.94 8.84
C GLN A 27 -11.38 -11.34 8.57
N ASP A 28 -12.30 -11.44 7.62
CA ASP A 28 -12.93 -12.70 7.21
C ASP A 28 -12.02 -13.53 6.25
N GLY A 29 -10.87 -12.98 5.85
CA GLY A 29 -9.87 -13.65 5.00
C GLY A 29 -10.21 -13.68 3.51
N GLU A 30 -11.27 -13.00 3.08
CA GLU A 30 -11.65 -12.87 1.66
C GLU A 30 -10.67 -11.99 0.88
N LEU A 31 -9.98 -11.08 1.57
CA LEU A 31 -8.98 -10.18 1.00
C LEU A 31 -7.67 -10.26 1.79
N ASP A 32 -6.60 -10.74 1.14
CA ASP A 32 -5.24 -10.65 1.68
C ASP A 32 -4.56 -9.35 1.23
N PRO A 33 -4.32 -8.35 2.11
CA PRO A 33 -3.65 -7.11 1.74
C PRO A 33 -2.14 -7.28 1.52
N LEU A 34 -1.53 -8.36 2.02
CA LEU A 34 -0.09 -8.58 1.93
C LEU A 34 0.36 -8.80 0.49
N GLN A 35 -0.52 -9.28 -0.39
CA GLN A 35 -0.24 -9.45 -1.82
C GLN A 35 0.23 -8.17 -2.52
N MET A 36 -0.15 -7.00 -1.99
CA MET A 36 0.24 -5.71 -2.56
C MET A 36 1.59 -5.23 -2.02
N LEU A 37 2.00 -5.67 -0.83
CA LEU A 37 3.19 -5.16 -0.14
C LEU A 37 4.47 -5.70 -0.79
N SER A 38 5.24 -4.81 -1.41
CA SER A 38 6.52 -5.15 -2.01
C SER A 38 7.68 -5.02 -1.01
N HIS A 39 7.64 -4.03 -0.12
CA HIS A 39 8.77 -3.70 0.75
C HIS A 39 8.28 -3.26 2.14
N ARG A 40 9.14 -3.51 3.13
CA ARG A 40 9.03 -2.99 4.49
C ARG A 40 10.33 -2.25 4.82
N VAL A 41 10.25 -0.97 5.16
CA VAL A 41 11.41 -0.09 5.31
C VAL A 41 11.39 0.64 6.64
N HIS A 42 12.55 1.04 7.14
CA HIS A 42 12.63 1.82 8.37
C HIS A 42 12.29 3.30 8.10
N VAL A 43 11.56 3.95 9.00
CA VAL A 43 11.13 5.35 8.82
C VAL A 43 12.28 6.33 8.61
N GLU A 44 13.44 6.10 9.25
CA GLU A 44 14.63 6.95 9.13
C GLU A 44 15.28 6.92 7.75
N ASP A 45 14.94 5.93 6.91
CA ASP A 45 15.51 5.75 5.58
C ASP A 45 14.57 6.27 4.47
N LEU A 46 13.49 6.97 4.83
CA LEU A 46 12.46 7.39 3.88
C LEU A 46 12.99 8.31 2.77
N ASP A 47 13.97 9.16 3.07
CA ASP A 47 14.60 10.05 2.08
C ASP A 47 15.22 9.27 0.90
N LYS A 48 15.94 8.19 1.22
CA LYS A 48 16.52 7.27 0.23
C LYS A 48 15.43 6.47 -0.47
N VAL A 49 14.43 5.99 0.26
CA VAL A 49 13.31 5.21 -0.28
C VAL A 49 12.54 6.02 -1.33
N TYR A 50 12.24 7.30 -1.08
CA TYR A 50 11.59 8.17 -2.06
C TYR A 50 12.43 8.32 -3.34
N THR A 51 13.75 8.45 -3.21
CA THR A 51 14.66 8.52 -4.37
C THR A 51 14.66 7.22 -5.17
N LYS A 52 14.71 6.07 -4.49
CA LYS A 52 14.65 4.74 -5.12
C LYS A 52 13.32 4.49 -5.81
N PHE A 53 12.21 4.88 -5.17
CA PHE A 53 10.87 4.74 -5.71
C PHE A 53 10.70 5.54 -7.01
N GLU A 54 11.16 6.79 -7.03
CA GLU A 54 11.13 7.64 -8.22
C GLU A 54 11.96 7.05 -9.37
N LYS A 55 13.15 6.52 -9.05
CA LYS A 55 14.02 5.84 -10.03
C LYS A 55 13.54 4.44 -10.44
N ARG A 56 12.44 3.96 -9.85
CA ARG A 56 11.88 2.61 -10.08
C ARG A 56 12.88 1.48 -9.80
N GLU A 57 13.75 1.68 -8.82
CA GLU A 57 14.71 0.69 -8.37
C GLU A 57 14.01 -0.43 -7.56
N ASP A 58 14.66 -1.60 -7.49
CA ASP A 58 14.27 -2.72 -6.62
C ASP A 58 12.82 -3.23 -6.83
N HIS A 59 12.18 -2.89 -7.95
CA HIS A 59 10.78 -3.21 -8.25
C HIS A 59 9.80 -2.77 -7.15
N MET A 60 10.09 -1.64 -6.50
CA MET A 60 9.27 -1.10 -5.42
C MET A 60 7.89 -0.65 -5.92
N GLN A 61 6.81 -1.12 -5.28
CA GLN A 61 5.42 -0.81 -5.66
C GLN A 61 4.61 -0.26 -4.49
N LYS A 62 4.44 -1.05 -3.43
CA LYS A 62 3.82 -0.62 -2.17
C LYS A 62 4.79 -0.87 -1.03
N VAL A 63 5.01 0.17 -0.24
CA VAL A 63 5.97 0.16 0.86
C VAL A 63 5.21 0.31 2.17
N PHE A 64 5.47 -0.58 3.12
CA PHE A 64 5.11 -0.40 4.51
C PHE A 64 6.27 0.28 5.24
N VAL A 65 6.00 1.39 5.92
CA VAL A 65 7.01 2.14 6.68
C VAL A 65 6.92 1.72 8.14
N GLU A 66 7.95 1.03 8.61
CA GLU A 66 8.08 0.61 10.00
C GLU A 66 8.56 1.78 10.87
N THR A 67 7.80 2.02 11.94
CA THR A 67 8.11 2.99 13.01
C THR A 67 8.28 2.27 14.34
N LYS A 68 8.74 2.99 15.37
CA LYS A 68 8.83 2.45 16.75
C LYS A 68 7.50 1.96 17.35
N PHE A 69 6.36 2.32 16.76
CA PHE A 69 5.01 1.91 17.20
C PHE A 69 4.41 0.80 16.33
N SER A 70 5.14 0.34 15.32
CA SER A 70 4.68 -0.72 14.44
C SER A 70 4.78 -2.07 15.13
N LEU A 71 3.82 -2.95 14.86
CA LEU A 71 3.93 -4.36 15.25
C LEU A 71 5.06 -5.05 14.47
N PRO A 72 5.66 -6.14 15.00
CA PRO A 72 6.62 -6.95 14.27
C PRO A 72 6.07 -7.44 12.92
N ALA A 73 6.97 -7.82 11.99
CA ALA A 73 6.56 -8.44 10.73
C ALA A 73 5.81 -9.76 10.99
N CYS A 74 4.64 -9.91 10.39
CA CYS A 74 3.88 -11.15 10.39
C CYS A 74 4.34 -12.05 9.24
N GLU A 75 3.92 -13.31 9.28
CA GLU A 75 4.12 -14.25 8.18
C GLU A 75 3.58 -13.68 6.85
N GLY A 76 4.31 -13.92 5.75
CA GLY A 76 4.00 -13.37 4.43
C GLY A 76 4.38 -11.91 4.20
N SER A 77 4.62 -11.12 5.27
CA SER A 77 5.07 -9.73 5.12
C SER A 77 6.54 -9.64 4.67
N PRO A 78 6.91 -8.65 3.84
CA PRO A 78 8.31 -8.39 3.52
C PRO A 78 9.15 -8.15 4.78
N LYS A 79 10.40 -8.63 4.76
CA LYS A 79 11.37 -8.36 5.83
C LYS A 79 11.75 -6.87 5.84
N LEU A 80 12.10 -6.36 7.02
CA LEU A 80 12.61 -5.00 7.17
C LEU A 80 13.92 -4.84 6.40
N THR A 81 13.95 -3.86 5.50
CA THR A 81 15.13 -3.40 4.79
C THR A 81 15.56 -2.05 5.34
N ARG A 82 16.88 -1.85 5.48
CA ARG A 82 17.50 -0.56 5.80
C ARG A 82 18.37 -0.09 4.65
N TYR A 83 18.36 1.21 4.36
CA TYR A 83 19.06 1.82 3.22
C TYR A 83 20.08 2.86 3.65
#